data_AF-A0A438IKK9-F1
#
_entry.id   AF-A0A438IKK9-F1
#
_cell.length_a   1.000
_cell.length_b   1.000
_cell.length_c   1.000
_cell.angle_alpha   90.00
_cell.angle_beta   90.00
_cell.angle_gamma   90.00
#
_symmetry.space_group_name_H-M   'P 1'
#
loop_
_entity.id
_entity.type
_entity.pdbx_description
1 polymer ?
#
loop_
_entity_poly.entity_id
_entity_poly.type
_entity_poly.pdbx_seq_one_letter_code
_entity_poly.pdbx_strand_id
1 'polypeptide(L)'
;MLITQFLCHIDHLNGFCESVVIKALRTHACLRRLVYISCNPESLVANAIELCTPSADKTEKGNKNNRGWRNMSSAGLARHRAKSMPNSEPFQPVKAMAVDLFPHTPHCEMVMLLER
;
A
#
# COMPACT_ATOMS: atom_id res chain seq x y z
N MET A 1 22.61 11.89 6.54
CA MET A 1 21.27 12.48 6.77
C MET A 1 20.59 12.66 5.42
N LEU A 2 20.17 11.57 4.78
CA LEU A 2 19.38 11.63 3.54
C LEU A 2 17.94 11.30 3.93
N ILE A 3 17.14 12.33 4.19
CA ILE A 3 15.69 12.16 4.34
C ILE A 3 15.16 12.07 2.91
N THR A 4 15.15 10.87 2.35
CA THR A 4 14.47 10.59 1.09
C THR A 4 12.97 10.50 1.37
N GLN A 5 12.29 11.64 1.29
CA GLN A 5 10.83 11.69 1.24
C GLN A 5 10.39 11.37 -0.17
N PHE A 6 9.76 10.21 -0.38
CA PHE A 6 9.12 9.90 -1.64
C PHE A 6 7.66 10.33 -1.56
N LEU A 7 7.22 11.18 -2.52
CA LEU A 7 5.83 11.58 -2.66
C LEU A 7 5.25 10.80 -3.84
N CYS A 8 4.34 9.88 -3.56
CA CYS A 8 3.65 9.13 -4.59
C CYS A 8 2.27 9.77 -4.80
N HIS A 9 2.11 10.54 -5.87
CA HIS A 9 0.82 11.03 -6.34
C HIS A 9 0.33 10.09 -7.42
N ILE A 10 -0.63 9.23 -7.08
CA ILE A 10 -1.25 8.33 -8.04
C ILE A 10 -2.61 8.89 -8.40
N ASP A 11 -2.57 9.89 -9.28
CA ASP A 11 -3.73 10.25 -10.07
C ASP A 11 -3.90 9.23 -11.17
N HIS A 12 -5.15 8.81 -11.36
CA HIS A 12 -5.88 8.30 -12.54
C HIS A 12 -5.20 8.11 -13.93
N LEU A 13 -3.89 7.98 -14.04
CA LEU A 13 -3.17 7.57 -15.23
C LEU A 13 -3.29 6.05 -15.33
N ASN A 14 -4.40 5.63 -15.94
CA ASN A 14 -4.68 4.29 -16.41
C ASN A 14 -3.42 3.66 -17.05
N GLY A 15 -2.67 2.87 -16.28
CA GLY A 15 -1.50 2.17 -16.81
C GLY A 15 -0.38 1.85 -15.82
N PHE A 16 -0.31 2.51 -14.66
CA PHE A 16 0.74 2.17 -13.69
C PHE A 16 0.37 0.93 -12.86
N CYS A 17 1.21 -0.10 -12.91
CA CYS A 17 1.06 -1.28 -12.06
C CYS A 17 1.49 -0.91 -10.64
N GLU A 18 0.54 -0.55 -9.77
CA GLU A 18 0.72 -0.27 -8.33
C GLU A 18 1.66 -1.27 -7.63
N SER A 19 1.50 -2.55 -7.95
CA SER A 19 2.31 -3.64 -7.38
C SER A 19 3.80 -3.57 -7.73
N VAL A 20 4.19 -2.96 -8.85
CA VAL A 20 5.59 -2.76 -9.25
C VAL A 20 6.21 -1.65 -8.40
N VAL A 21 5.51 -0.53 -8.20
CA VAL A 21 5.97 0.58 -7.34
C VAL A 21 6.14 0.09 -5.92
N ILE A 22 5.15 -0.61 -5.38
CA ILE A 22 5.17 -1.11 -4.00
C ILE A 22 6.34 -2.08 -3.79
N LYS A 23 6.61 -2.97 -4.74
CA LYS A 23 7.79 -3.86 -4.69
C LYS A 23 9.11 -3.08 -4.77
N ALA A 24 9.20 -2.07 -5.64
CA ALA A 24 10.38 -1.22 -5.75
C ALA A 24 10.63 -0.44 -4.45
N LEU A 25 9.61 0.24 -3.91
CA LEU A 25 9.68 0.99 -2.64
C LEU A 25 10.16 0.12 -1.48
N ARG A 26 9.71 -1.13 -1.43
CA ARG A 26 10.17 -2.11 -0.44
C ARG A 26 11.60 -2.60 -0.65
N THR A 27 12.05 -2.68 -1.89
CA THR A 27 13.42 -3.11 -2.22
C THR A 27 14.45 -2.04 -1.83
N HIS A 28 14.07 -0.77 -1.85
CA HIS A 28 14.95 0.33 -1.48
C HIS A 28 15.09 0.49 0.03
N ALA A 29 16.12 -0.12 0.64
CA ALA A 29 16.41 -0.08 2.09
C ALA A 29 16.81 1.30 2.67
N CYS A 30 17.10 2.30 1.82
CA CYS A 30 17.41 3.67 2.28
C CYS A 30 16.17 4.56 2.50
N LEU A 31 15.01 4.21 1.94
CA LEU A 31 13.76 4.98 2.08
C LEU A 31 13.10 4.74 3.46
N ARG A 32 13.32 5.65 4.41
CA ARG A 32 12.71 5.52 5.74
C ARG A 32 11.35 6.20 5.90
N ARG A 33 11.01 7.14 5.02
CA ARG A 33 9.78 7.93 5.12
C ARG A 33 9.11 8.03 3.75
N LEU A 34 7.86 7.62 3.69
CA LEU A 34 7.02 7.63 2.49
C LEU A 34 5.75 8.44 2.77
N VAL A 35 5.43 9.37 1.89
CA VAL A 35 4.13 10.06 1.89
C VAL A 35 3.34 9.59 0.69
N TYR A 36 2.22 8.92 0.94
CA TYR A 36 1.30 8.40 -0.05
C TYR A 36 0.10 9.33 -0.15
N ILE A 37 -0.22 9.85 -1.34
CA ILE A 37 -1.43 10.64 -1.59
C ILE A 37 -2.31 9.94 -2.63
N SER A 38 -3.60 9.76 -2.33
CA SER A 38 -4.57 9.17 -3.27
C SER A 38 -5.94 9.79 -3.14
N CYS A 39 -6.60 10.02 -4.28
CA CYS A 39 -8.03 10.35 -4.35
C CYS A 39 -8.96 9.14 -4.14
N ASN A 40 -8.41 7.91 -3.99
CA ASN A 40 -9.18 6.71 -3.69
C ASN A 40 -8.71 6.04 -2.38
N PRO A 41 -9.47 6.18 -1.27
CA PRO A 41 -9.10 5.60 0.00
C PRO A 41 -9.10 4.06 -0.02
N GLU A 42 -9.93 3.41 -0.83
CA GLU A 42 -9.99 1.95 -0.90
C GLU A 42 -8.71 1.36 -1.50
N SER A 43 -8.26 1.91 -2.63
CA SER A 43 -7.00 1.53 -3.27
C SER A 43 -5.79 1.85 -2.39
N LEU A 44 -5.79 3.01 -1.74
CA LEU A 44 -4.73 3.40 -0.80
C LEU A 44 -4.60 2.39 0.34
N VAL A 45 -5.72 1.97 0.94
CA VAL A 45 -5.71 0.95 2.02
C VAL A 45 -5.19 -0.40 1.52
N ALA A 46 -5.61 -0.84 0.33
CA ALA A 46 -5.11 -2.07 -0.27
C ALA A 46 -3.57 -2.02 -0.49
N ASN A 47 -3.06 -0.90 -1.01
CA ASN A 47 -1.63 -0.70 -1.24
C ASN A 47 -0.85 -0.56 0.08
N ALA A 48 -1.42 0.12 1.08
CA ALA A 48 -0.84 0.23 2.40
C ALA A 48 -0.69 -1.15 3.07
N ILE A 49 -1.66 -2.05 2.92
CA ILE A 49 -1.54 -3.44 3.40
C ILE A 49 -0.33 -4.13 2.78
N GLU A 50 -0.10 -3.97 1.47
CA GLU A 50 1.06 -4.55 0.79
C GLU A 50 2.39 -3.95 1.26
N LEU A 51 2.42 -2.65 1.56
CA LEU A 51 3.60 -1.97 2.11
C LEU A 51 3.89 -2.37 3.57
N CYS A 52 2.84 -2.60 4.37
CA CYS A 52 2.95 -2.83 5.81
C CYS A 52 3.02 -4.31 6.21
N THR A 53 2.68 -5.24 5.31
CA THR A 53 2.72 -6.66 5.66
C THR A 53 4.18 -7.15 5.68
N PRO A 54 4.68 -7.71 6.79
CA PRO A 54 6.01 -8.32 6.82
C PRO A 54 6.07 -9.50 5.84
N SER A 55 7.22 -9.70 5.19
CA SER A 55 7.44 -10.93 4.43
C SER A 55 7.47 -12.08 5.44
N ALA A 56 6.43 -12.90 5.46
CA ALA A 56 6.35 -14.03 6.38
C ALA A 56 7.44 -15.04 6.02
N ASP A 57 8.43 -15.19 6.89
CA ASP A 57 9.27 -16.37 6.88
C ASP A 57 8.37 -17.61 7.02
N LYS A 58 8.74 -18.68 6.34
CA LYS A 58 7.88 -19.85 6.10
C LYS A 58 7.22 -20.35 7.39
N THR A 59 5.95 -20.81 7.29
CA THR A 59 5.13 -21.66 8.20
C THR A 59 3.81 -20.93 8.56
N GLU A 60 2.58 -21.35 8.21
CA GLU A 60 1.94 -22.67 8.26
C GLU A 60 0.90 -22.92 7.15
N LYS A 61 0.67 -24.21 6.87
CA LYS A 61 -0.40 -24.78 6.03
C LYS A 61 -1.80 -24.36 6.55
N GLY A 62 -2.35 -23.28 6.02
CA GLY A 62 -3.79 -23.03 6.09
C GLY A 62 -4.55 -23.89 5.08
N ASN A 63 -5.41 -24.78 5.57
CA ASN A 63 -6.28 -25.68 4.79
C ASN A 63 -6.99 -24.93 3.64
N LYS A 64 -6.74 -25.34 2.39
CA LYS A 64 -7.33 -24.72 1.19
C LYS A 64 -8.78 -25.17 1.01
N ASN A 65 -9.69 -24.48 1.67
CA ASN A 65 -11.09 -24.52 1.30
C ASN A 65 -11.27 -23.58 0.10
N ASN A 66 -11.12 -24.10 -1.13
CA ASN A 66 -11.28 -23.38 -2.40
C ASN A 66 -12.75 -22.95 -2.68
N ARG A 67 -13.41 -22.27 -1.74
CA ARG A 67 -14.84 -21.89 -1.89
C ARG A 67 -15.13 -20.39 -1.73
N GLY A 68 -14.11 -19.54 -1.55
CA GLY A 68 -14.33 -18.12 -1.17
C GLY A 68 -13.76 -17.03 -2.09
N TRP A 69 -13.19 -17.34 -3.27
CA TRP A 69 -12.46 -16.32 -4.05
C TRP A 69 -13.36 -15.26 -4.72
N ARG A 70 -14.63 -15.57 -5.01
CA ARG A 70 -15.50 -14.70 -5.84
C ARG A 70 -15.99 -13.41 -5.13
N ASN A 71 -15.86 -13.31 -3.80
CA ASN A 71 -16.41 -12.20 -2.99
C ASN A 71 -15.35 -11.53 -2.09
N MET A 72 -14.07 -11.55 -2.47
CA MET A 72 -13.02 -11.01 -1.62
C MET A 72 -12.93 -9.49 -1.74
N SER A 73 -12.92 -8.78 -0.62
CA SER A 73 -12.69 -7.33 -0.60
C SER A 73 -11.31 -6.97 -1.14
N SER A 74 -11.14 -5.74 -1.62
CA SER A 74 -9.85 -5.15 -2.02
C SER A 74 -8.74 -5.39 -0.98
N ALA A 75 -9.06 -5.25 0.31
CA ALA A 75 -8.17 -5.56 1.42
C ALA A 75 -7.81 -7.07 1.56
N GLY A 76 -8.72 -7.97 1.19
CA GLY A 76 -8.44 -9.41 1.14
C GLY A 76 -7.50 -9.77 -0.01
N LEU A 77 -7.69 -9.18 -1.18
CA LEU A 77 -6.81 -9.35 -2.34
C LEU A 77 -5.39 -8.82 -2.05
N ALA A 78 -5.29 -7.66 -1.39
CA ALA A 78 -4.02 -7.09 -0.94
C ALA A 78 -3.23 -8.03 -0.01
N ARG A 79 -3.90 -8.66 0.96
CA ARG A 79 -3.28 -9.65 1.85
C ARG A 79 -2.75 -10.87 1.10
N HIS A 80 -3.40 -11.28 0.02
CA HIS A 80 -2.89 -12.35 -0.82
C HIS A 80 -1.66 -11.91 -1.63
N ARG A 81 -1.67 -10.71 -2.19
CA ARG A 81 -0.53 -10.13 -2.93
C ARG A 81 0.68 -9.88 -2.04
N ALA A 82 0.45 -9.51 -0.78
CA ALA A 82 1.48 -9.33 0.23
C ALA A 82 2.36 -10.58 0.46
N LYS A 83 1.83 -11.78 0.20
CA LYS A 83 2.61 -13.04 0.26
C LYS A 83 3.71 -13.13 -0.81
N SER A 84 3.59 -12.37 -1.90
CA SER A 84 4.57 -12.31 -3.01
C SER A 84 5.57 -11.17 -2.88
N MET A 85 5.62 -10.52 -1.72
CA MET A 85 6.46 -9.34 -1.49
C MET A 85 7.90 -9.73 -1.19
N PRO A 86 8.89 -8.91 -1.60
CA PRO A 86 10.29 -9.17 -1.32
C PRO A 86 10.58 -9.14 0.19
N ASN A 87 11.53 -9.97 0.64
CA ASN A 87 12.06 -9.91 2.01
C ASN A 87 12.68 -8.52 2.25
N SER A 88 11.93 -7.67 2.94
CA SER A 88 12.24 -6.28 3.21
C SER A 88 11.50 -5.84 4.46
N GLU A 89 12.08 -4.89 5.18
CA GLU A 89 11.45 -4.26 6.33
C GLU A 89 10.14 -3.57 5.88
N PRO A 90 9.00 -3.97 6.46
CA PRO A 90 7.72 -3.37 6.11
C PRO A 90 7.65 -1.93 6.61
N PHE A 91 6.88 -1.11 5.91
CA PHE A 91 6.53 0.22 6.40
C PHE A 91 5.45 0.12 7.48
N GLN A 92 5.37 1.13 8.33
CA GLN A 92 4.36 1.27 9.36
C GLN A 92 3.57 2.56 9.10
N PRO A 93 2.23 2.51 9.13
CA PRO A 93 1.43 3.71 8.99
C PRO A 93 1.58 4.55 10.27
N VAL A 94 2.05 5.80 10.12
CA VAL A 94 2.29 6.71 11.25
C VAL A 94 1.15 7.71 11.40
N LYS A 95 0.70 8.29 10.28
CA LYS A 95 -0.40 9.27 10.23
C LYS A 95 -1.20 9.10 8.95
N ALA A 96 -2.50 9.36 9.02
CA ALA A 96 -3.36 9.47 7.86
C ALA A 96 -4.30 10.67 8.04
N MET A 97 -4.48 11.45 6.98
CA MET A 97 -5.35 12.62 6.95
C MET A 97 -6.09 12.70 5.64
N ALA A 98 -7.38 12.98 5.70
CA ALA A 98 -8.18 13.34 4.54
C ALA A 98 -8.03 14.85 4.29
N VAL A 99 -7.76 15.23 3.05
CA VAL A 99 -7.59 16.61 2.59
C VAL A 99 -8.60 16.85 1.48
N ASP A 100 -9.45 17.85 1.70
CA ASP A 100 -10.35 18.37 0.66
C ASP A 100 -9.65 19.55 -0.05
N LEU A 101 -9.09 19.28 -1.22
CA LEU A 101 -8.45 20.31 -2.06
C LEU A 101 -9.45 21.03 -2.98
N PHE A 102 -10.68 20.53 -3.09
CA PHE A 102 -11.67 21.00 -4.06
C PHE A 102 -13.04 21.14 -3.39
N PRO A 103 -13.30 22.26 -2.69
CA PRO A 103 -14.50 22.47 -1.85
C PRO A 103 -15.86 22.51 -2.60
N HIS A 104 -15.91 22.08 -3.86
CA HIS A 104 -17.10 21.96 -4.68
C HIS A 104 -17.22 20.62 -5.43
N THR A 105 -16.37 19.65 -5.10
CA THR A 105 -16.42 18.30 -5.67
C THR A 105 -16.49 17.26 -4.54
N PRO A 106 -17.06 16.07 -4.79
CA PRO A 106 -17.01 14.97 -3.81
C PRO A 106 -15.61 14.33 -3.72
N HIS A 107 -14.59 14.88 -4.39
CA HIS A 107 -13.24 14.34 -4.37
C HIS A 107 -12.54 14.73 -3.08
N CYS A 108 -12.19 13.72 -2.30
CA CYS A 108 -11.37 13.87 -1.10
C CYS A 108 -10.07 13.12 -1.32
N GLU A 109 -8.94 13.77 -1.10
CA GLU A 109 -7.63 13.15 -1.15
C GLU A 109 -7.26 12.59 0.22
N MET A 110 -6.63 11.43 0.24
CA MET A 110 -6.13 10.81 1.45
C MET A 110 -4.61 10.86 1.43
N VAL A 111 -4.03 11.46 2.46
CA VAL A 111 -2.59 11.56 2.68
C VAL A 111 -2.21 10.60 3.81
N MET A 112 -1.33 9.64 3.54
CA MET A 112 -0.81 8.70 4.53
C MET A 112 0.71 8.81 4.63
N LEU A 113 1.20 9.03 5.85
CA LEU A 113 2.61 8.97 6.20
C LEU A 113 2.94 7.54 6.65
N LEU A 114 3.93 6.94 6.02
CA LEU A 114 4.50 5.66 6.42
C LEU A 114 5.99 5.79 6.74
N GLU A 115 6.44 5.10 7.78
CA GLU A 115 7.85 5.07 8.21
C GLU A 115 8.34 3.65 8.47
N ARG A 116 9.66 3.46 8.48
CA ARG A 116 10.31 2.25 8.99
C ARG A 116 11.60 2.59 9.72
#